data_AF-A0A968EHX0-F1
#
_entry.id   AF-A0A968EHX0-F1
#
_cell.length_a   1.000
_cell.length_b   1.000
_cell.length_c   1.000
_cell.angle_alpha   90.00
_cell.angle_beta   90.00
_cell.angle_gamma   90.00
#
_symmetry.space_group_name_H-M   'P 1'
#
loop_
_entity.id
_entity.type
_entity.pdbx_description
1 polymer ?
#
loop_
_entity_poly.entity_id
_entity_poly.type
_entity_poly.pdbx_seq_one_letter_code
_entity_poly.pdbx_strand_id
1 'polypeptide(L)'
;MIENNVPAHQLFLKYGFCETRALVVARRPPTAEIRPPEIMKGVTVSQVSTLHRAETLRRMARRAERPNWLVQTETMRNIPSLSAFLVELSDGGRGWVSYVASMFQLTRICVCVLAGDPVKVTVGALLTLHRYNPVQDAIMENLPAADPRWEGFQAMGYF
;
A
#
# COMPACT_ATOMS: atom_id res chain seq x y z
N MET A 1 -7.97 1.88 -16.28
CA MET A 1 -9.33 2.42 -16.45
C MET A 1 -9.76 3.06 -15.13
N ILE A 2 -10.49 4.18 -15.14
CA ILE A 2 -11.14 4.73 -13.94
C ILE A 2 -12.57 4.18 -13.91
N GLU A 3 -12.98 3.52 -12.83
CA GLU A 3 -14.32 2.95 -12.71
C GLU A 3 -15.42 4.02 -12.85
N ASN A 4 -16.56 3.67 -13.45
CA ASN A 4 -17.74 4.52 -13.70
C ASN A 4 -17.63 5.65 -14.75
N ASN A 5 -16.59 5.69 -15.58
CA ASN A 5 -16.52 6.63 -16.73
C ASN A 5 -16.76 5.95 -18.09
N VAL A 6 -17.92 5.32 -18.24
CA VAL A 6 -18.31 4.55 -19.43
C VAL A 6 -18.29 5.40 -20.73
N PRO A 7 -18.75 6.67 -20.76
CA PRO A 7 -18.73 7.47 -21.99
C PRO A 7 -17.32 7.77 -22.49
N ALA A 8 -16.40 8.17 -21.61
CA ALA A 8 -15.01 8.41 -22.00
C ALA A 8 -14.33 7.10 -22.43
N HIS A 9 -14.62 6.00 -21.75
CA HIS A 9 -14.11 4.69 -22.13
C HIS A 9 -14.48 4.29 -23.57
N GLN A 10 -15.76 4.42 -23.93
CA GLN A 10 -16.22 4.12 -25.31
C GLN A 10 -15.55 5.04 -26.34
N LEU A 11 -15.31 6.31 -25.99
CA LEU A 11 -14.59 7.24 -26.85
C LEU A 11 -13.14 6.76 -27.09
N PHE A 12 -12.41 6.38 -26.05
CA PHE A 12 -11.04 5.89 -26.19
C PHE A 12 -10.96 4.61 -27.02
N LEU A 13 -11.87 3.65 -26.80
CA LEU A 13 -11.94 2.44 -27.62
C LEU A 13 -12.21 2.75 -29.10
N LYS A 14 -13.11 3.71 -29.39
CA LYS A 14 -13.42 4.14 -30.76
C LYS A 14 -12.20 4.69 -31.51
N TYR A 15 -11.24 5.30 -30.81
CA TYR A 15 -10.01 5.84 -31.40
C TYR A 15 -8.82 4.86 -31.33
N GLY A 16 -9.07 3.57 -31.08
CA GLY A 16 -8.04 2.53 -31.15
C GLY A 16 -7.16 2.39 -29.90
N PHE A 17 -7.54 3.02 -28.79
CA PHE A 17 -6.90 2.75 -27.50
C PHE A 17 -7.34 1.37 -26.98
N CYS A 18 -6.43 0.67 -26.31
CA CYS A 18 -6.71 -0.60 -25.64
C CYS A 18 -6.52 -0.48 -24.13
N GLU A 19 -7.32 -1.22 -23.37
CA GLU A 19 -7.15 -1.31 -21.93
C GLU A 19 -5.89 -2.11 -21.58
N THR A 20 -5.06 -1.55 -20.70
CA THR A 20 -3.79 -2.19 -20.30
C THR A 20 -3.82 -2.74 -18.89
N ARG A 21 -4.61 -2.15 -17.98
CA ARG A 21 -4.84 -2.60 -16.59
C ARG A 21 -5.95 -1.83 -15.88
N ALA A 22 -6.52 -2.46 -14.86
CA ALA A 22 -7.34 -1.82 -13.84
C ALA A 22 -6.48 -1.39 -12.64
N LEU A 23 -6.77 -0.22 -12.08
CA LEU A 23 -6.07 0.35 -10.93
C LEU A 23 -7.10 0.65 -9.84
N VAL A 24 -6.75 0.31 -8.60
CA VAL A 24 -7.56 0.52 -7.41
C VAL A 24 -7.12 1.81 -6.73
N VAL A 25 -8.10 2.62 -6.31
CA VAL A 25 -7.94 3.68 -5.33
C VAL A 25 -8.86 3.32 -4.18
N ALA A 26 -8.29 3.04 -3.01
CA ALA A 26 -9.03 2.56 -1.87
C ALA A 26 -8.85 3.45 -0.65
N ARG A 27 -9.91 3.58 0.15
CA ARG A 27 -9.89 4.34 1.40
C ARG A 27 -10.10 3.43 2.58
N ARG A 28 -9.53 3.82 3.72
CA ARG A 28 -9.80 3.21 5.02
C ARG A 28 -10.07 4.31 6.06
N PRO A 29 -11.26 4.35 6.68
CA PRO A 29 -11.55 5.29 7.75
C PRO A 29 -10.77 4.95 9.03
N PRO A 30 -10.51 5.92 9.92
CA PRO A 30 -10.00 5.62 11.24
C PRO A 30 -11.04 4.77 11.96
N THR A 31 -10.60 3.63 12.47
CA THR A 31 -11.44 2.67 13.16
C THR A 31 -10.78 2.35 14.48
N ALA A 32 -11.54 2.51 15.57
CA ALA A 32 -11.04 2.28 16.93
C ALA A 32 -10.60 0.83 17.17
N GLU A 33 -11.19 -0.12 16.43
CA GLU A 33 -10.81 -1.53 16.47
C GLU A 33 -10.38 -2.00 15.08
N ILE A 34 -9.10 -2.33 14.95
CA ILE A 34 -8.66 -3.24 13.90
C ILE A 34 -9.16 -4.61 14.33
N ARG A 35 -10.18 -5.14 13.66
CA ARG A 35 -10.60 -6.53 13.80
C ARG A 35 -10.06 -7.30 12.60
N PRO A 36 -8.89 -7.95 12.74
CA PRO A 36 -8.40 -8.89 11.75
C PRO A 36 -9.52 -9.87 11.36
N PRO A 37 -9.91 -9.99 10.08
CA PRO A 37 -10.76 -11.07 9.60
C PRO A 37 -10.16 -12.43 9.99
N GLU A 38 -10.96 -13.49 10.01
CA GLU A 38 -10.46 -14.84 10.34
C GLU A 38 -9.23 -15.28 9.53
N ILE A 39 -9.09 -14.77 8.30
CA ILE A 39 -7.95 -14.93 7.39
C ILE A 39 -6.61 -14.49 8.02
N MET A 40 -6.65 -13.65 9.05
CA MET A 40 -5.47 -13.15 9.77
C MET A 40 -5.09 -13.97 11.01
N LYS A 41 -5.82 -15.05 11.36
CA LYS A 41 -5.38 -16.00 12.38
C LYS A 41 -4.01 -16.55 11.97
N GLY A 42 -2.95 -16.11 12.66
CA GLY A 42 -1.56 -16.51 12.42
C GLY A 42 -0.64 -15.45 11.82
N VAL A 43 -1.13 -14.25 11.49
CA VAL A 43 -0.23 -13.13 11.11
C VAL A 43 0.26 -12.44 12.38
N THR A 44 1.47 -12.80 12.81
CA THR A 44 2.15 -12.18 13.96
C THR A 44 3.36 -11.42 13.49
N VAL A 45 3.37 -10.11 13.71
CA VAL A 45 4.56 -9.27 13.49
C VAL A 45 5.53 -9.54 14.63
N SER A 46 6.69 -10.14 14.31
CA SER A 46 7.74 -10.47 15.27
C SER A 46 8.71 -9.31 15.48
N GLN A 47 8.96 -8.51 14.44
CA GLN A 47 9.88 -7.38 14.51
C GLN A 47 9.41 -6.21 13.66
N VAL A 48 9.65 -4.99 14.15
CA VAL A 48 9.45 -3.74 13.43
C VAL A 48 10.72 -2.90 13.53
N SER A 49 11.22 -2.41 12.41
CA SER A 49 12.39 -1.53 12.34
C SER A 49 12.07 -0.29 11.53
N THR A 50 12.15 0.90 12.14
CA THR A 50 12.00 2.17 11.41
C THR A 50 13.10 2.31 10.36
N LEU A 51 12.74 2.79 9.17
CA LEU A 51 13.68 3.05 8.08
C LEU A 51 13.96 4.54 7.99
N HIS A 52 15.24 4.91 8.05
CA HIS A 52 15.66 6.27 7.75
C HIS A 52 15.37 6.61 6.29
N ARG A 53 15.06 7.88 6.02
CA ARG A 53 14.74 8.40 4.68
C ARG A 53 15.66 7.89 3.57
N ALA A 54 16.98 7.98 3.78
CA ALA A 54 17.95 7.54 2.78
C ALA A 54 17.82 6.04 2.46
N GLU A 55 17.55 5.21 3.47
CA GLU A 55 17.34 3.77 3.31
C GLU A 55 16.00 3.48 2.62
N THR A 56 14.94 4.20 2.98
CA THR A 56 13.63 4.11 2.30
C THR A 56 13.77 4.39 0.81
N LEU A 57 14.45 5.49 0.44
CA LEU A 57 14.65 5.86 -0.96
C LEU A 57 15.53 4.83 -1.71
N ARG A 58 16.56 4.27 -1.06
CA ARG A 58 17.37 3.19 -1.64
C ARG A 58 16.52 1.95 -1.94
N ARG A 59 15.62 1.56 -1.04
CA ARG A 59 14.71 0.42 -1.23
C ARG A 59 13.69 0.68 -2.33
N MET A 60 13.10 1.86 -2.35
CA MET A 60 12.19 2.29 -3.41
C MET A 60 12.84 2.28 -4.79
N ALA A 61 14.14 2.60 -4.89
CA ALA A 61 14.89 2.54 -6.14
C ALA A 61 15.17 1.11 -6.63
N ARG A 62 15.13 0.11 -5.74
CA ARG A 62 15.49 -1.29 -6.02
C ARG A 62 14.28 -2.22 -6.19
N ARG A 63 13.06 -1.71 -6.04
CA ARG A 63 11.85 -2.54 -6.24
C ARG A 63 11.77 -3.01 -7.68
N ALA A 64 11.38 -4.27 -7.88
CA ALA A 64 11.20 -4.86 -9.21
C ALA A 64 9.98 -4.27 -9.94
N GLU A 65 8.96 -3.89 -9.18
CA GLU A 65 7.72 -3.34 -9.72
C GLU A 65 7.90 -1.93 -10.25
N ARG A 66 7.22 -1.58 -11.35
CA ARG A 66 7.10 -0.19 -11.79
C ARG A 66 5.99 0.51 -11.00
N PRO A 67 6.34 1.32 -10.00
CA PRO A 67 5.35 2.09 -9.24
C PRO A 67 4.57 3.06 -10.13
N ASN A 68 3.36 3.40 -9.68
CA ASN A 68 2.67 4.58 -10.19
C ASN A 68 3.47 5.85 -9.85
N TRP A 69 3.27 6.92 -10.62
CA TRP A 69 4.04 8.16 -10.49
C TRP A 69 3.90 8.85 -9.12
N LEU A 70 2.80 8.63 -8.38
CA LEU A 70 2.61 9.20 -7.05
C LEU A 70 3.56 8.61 -6.02
N VAL A 71 3.91 7.33 -6.18
CA VAL A 71 4.83 6.61 -5.29
C VAL A 71 6.16 6.27 -5.97
N GLN A 72 6.46 6.89 -7.12
CA GLN A 72 7.76 6.81 -7.79
C GLN A 72 8.87 7.43 -6.94
N THR A 73 10.07 6.88 -7.05
CA THR A 73 11.19 7.21 -6.16
C THR A 73 11.54 8.70 -6.24
N GLU A 74 11.44 9.30 -7.42
CA GLU A 74 11.68 10.70 -7.72
C GLU A 74 10.65 11.59 -7.00
N THR A 75 9.37 11.24 -7.08
CA THR A 75 8.29 11.93 -6.35
C THR A 75 8.52 11.85 -4.85
N MET A 76 8.80 10.65 -4.33
CA MET A 76 8.99 10.40 -2.90
C MET A 76 10.24 11.11 -2.35
N ARG A 77 11.29 11.29 -3.17
CA ARG A 77 12.50 12.04 -2.82
C ARG A 77 12.21 13.50 -2.47
N ASN A 78 11.16 14.07 -3.03
CA ASN A 78 10.78 15.47 -2.81
C ASN A 78 9.82 15.67 -1.62
N ILE A 79 9.45 14.61 -0.89
CA ILE A 79 8.52 14.70 0.25
C ILE A 79 9.29 14.56 1.58
N PRO A 80 9.61 15.64 2.31
CA PRO A 80 10.45 15.56 3.51
C PRO A 80 9.89 14.67 4.63
N SER A 81 8.57 14.63 4.76
CA SER A 81 7.81 13.88 5.77
C SER A 81 7.63 12.38 5.46
N LEU A 82 8.31 11.86 4.43
CA LEU A 82 8.27 10.44 4.11
C LEU A 82 8.76 9.60 5.29
N SER A 83 7.87 8.74 5.79
CA SER A 83 8.12 7.78 6.85
C SER A 83 8.06 6.36 6.30
N ALA A 84 8.82 5.45 6.91
CA ALA A 84 8.73 4.04 6.56
C ALA A 84 9.24 3.15 7.69
N PHE A 85 8.81 1.89 7.67
CA PHE A 85 9.36 0.85 8.53
C PHE A 85 9.36 -0.50 7.79
N LEU A 86 10.25 -1.37 8.22
CA LEU A 86 10.34 -2.78 7.83
C LEU A 86 9.61 -3.62 8.88
N VAL A 87 8.87 -4.62 8.42
CA VAL A 87 8.19 -5.60 9.25
C VAL A 87 8.73 -6.99 8.94
N GLU A 88 8.92 -7.78 9.99
CA GLU A 88 9.16 -9.22 9.90
C GLU A 88 8.02 -9.95 10.60
N LEU A 89 7.54 -11.02 9.99
CA LEU A 89 6.51 -11.90 10.51
C LEU A 89 7.15 -13.12 11.18
N SER A 90 6.44 -13.75 12.11
CA SER A 90 6.90 -14.95 12.80
C SER A 90 7.11 -16.15 11.88
N ASP A 91 6.46 -16.19 10.71
CA ASP A 91 6.63 -17.22 9.68
C ASP A 91 7.78 -16.92 8.70
N GLY A 92 8.57 -15.87 8.95
CA GLY A 92 9.68 -15.44 8.10
C GLY A 92 9.28 -14.49 6.97
N GLY A 93 7.98 -14.20 6.80
CA GLY A 93 7.50 -13.17 5.87
C GLY A 93 8.10 -11.80 6.19
N ARG A 94 8.43 -11.03 5.15
CA ARG A 94 9.16 -9.77 5.32
C ARG A 94 8.78 -8.74 4.28
N GLY A 95 8.66 -7.50 4.70
CA GLY A 95 8.32 -6.39 3.81
C GLY A 95 8.58 -5.04 4.45
N TRP A 96 8.34 -3.98 3.69
CA TRP A 96 8.36 -2.62 4.22
C TRP A 96 7.14 -1.85 3.74
N VAL A 97 6.75 -0.85 4.52
CA VAL A 97 5.73 0.12 4.13
C VAL A 97 6.28 1.53 4.27
N SER A 98 6.01 2.35 3.27
CA SER A 98 6.24 3.78 3.31
C SER A 98 4.93 4.54 3.26
N TYR A 99 4.88 5.70 3.90
CA TYR A 99 3.69 6.53 3.97
C TYR A 99 4.07 7.98 4.26
N VAL A 100 3.11 8.86 4.03
CA VAL A 100 3.17 10.26 4.43
C VAL A 100 2.02 10.51 5.38
N ALA A 101 2.36 10.86 6.62
CA ALA A 101 1.37 11.21 7.64
C ALA A 101 1.13 12.71 7.66
N SER A 102 -0.14 13.07 7.77
CA SER A 102 -0.61 14.42 8.11
C SER A 102 -1.48 14.34 9.38
N MET A 103 -2.04 15.48 9.80
CA MET A 103 -2.94 15.54 10.95
C MET A 103 -4.20 14.67 10.75
N PHE A 104 -4.69 14.54 9.52
CA PHE A 104 -5.97 13.87 9.24
C PHE A 104 -5.83 12.60 8.40
N GLN A 105 -4.77 12.48 7.60
CA GLN A 105 -4.67 11.44 6.57
C GLN A 105 -3.28 10.83 6.47
N LEU A 106 -3.26 9.53 6.17
CA LEU A 106 -2.14 8.77 5.64
C LEU A 106 -2.28 8.68 4.13
N THR A 107 -1.26 9.14 3.41
CA THR A 107 -1.22 9.14 1.95
C THR A 107 0.08 8.51 1.46
N ARG A 108 0.20 8.30 0.14
CA ARG A 108 1.39 7.71 -0.49
C ARG A 108 1.79 6.36 0.13
N ILE A 109 0.79 5.60 0.56
CA ILE A 109 0.97 4.29 1.17
C ILE A 109 1.50 3.35 0.09
N CYS A 110 2.68 2.78 0.33
CA CYS A 110 3.30 1.81 -0.56
C CYS A 110 3.83 0.66 0.29
N VAL A 111 3.35 -0.55 0.02
CA VAL A 111 3.80 -1.78 0.66
C VAL A 111 4.63 -2.56 -0.35
N CYS A 112 5.80 -3.03 0.06
CA CYS A 112 6.65 -3.89 -0.74
C CYS A 112 6.98 -5.16 0.03
N VAL A 113 6.78 -6.29 -0.64
CA VAL A 113 7.03 -7.63 -0.11
C VAL A 113 8.43 -8.05 -0.53
N LEU A 114 9.26 -8.41 0.44
CA LEU A 114 10.62 -8.89 0.20
C LEU A 114 10.68 -10.42 0.20
N ALA A 115 9.88 -11.07 1.06
CA ALA A 115 9.78 -12.52 1.18
C ALA A 115 8.46 -12.94 1.82
N GLY A 116 8.01 -14.17 1.54
CA GLY A 116 6.80 -14.75 2.11
C GLY A 116 5.52 -14.43 1.33
N ASP A 117 4.38 -14.71 1.95
CA ASP A 117 3.05 -14.51 1.36
C ASP A 117 2.73 -13.00 1.25
N PRO A 118 2.46 -12.48 0.05
CA PRO A 118 2.20 -11.05 -0.16
C PRO A 118 0.97 -10.53 0.58
N VAL A 119 -0.06 -11.37 0.78
CA VAL A 119 -1.26 -10.99 1.53
C VAL A 119 -0.90 -10.81 2.99
N LYS A 120 -0.25 -11.81 3.61
CA LYS A 120 0.13 -11.78 5.03
C LYS A 120 1.11 -10.65 5.35
N VAL A 121 2.11 -10.44 4.50
CA VAL A 121 3.09 -9.35 4.68
C VAL A 121 2.41 -7.99 4.58
N THR A 122 1.48 -7.83 3.63
CA THR A 122 0.70 -6.58 3.50
C THR A 122 -0.15 -6.33 4.74
N VAL A 123 -0.83 -7.36 5.24
CA VAL A 123 -1.58 -7.29 6.50
C VAL A 123 -0.67 -6.88 7.66
N GLY A 124 0.47 -7.54 7.87
CA GLY A 124 1.37 -7.21 8.97
C GLY A 124 1.93 -5.78 8.88
N ALA A 125 2.25 -5.32 7.67
CA ALA A 125 2.70 -3.95 7.43
C ALA A 125 1.62 -2.91 7.74
N LEU A 126 0.39 -3.13 7.28
CA LEU A 126 -0.74 -2.22 7.49
C LEU A 126 -1.27 -2.26 8.93
N LEU A 127 -1.28 -3.43 9.57
CA LEU A 127 -1.58 -3.56 11.00
C LEU A 127 -0.62 -2.71 11.82
N THR A 128 0.68 -2.78 11.51
CA THR A 128 1.70 -1.95 12.14
C THR A 128 1.45 -0.47 11.83
N LEU A 129 1.16 -0.11 10.57
CA LEU A 129 0.91 1.28 10.15
C LEU A 129 -0.22 1.93 10.95
N HIS A 130 -1.36 1.24 11.05
CA HIS A 130 -2.54 1.76 11.73
C HIS A 130 -2.42 1.69 13.26
N ARG A 131 -1.57 0.82 13.81
CA ARG A 131 -1.20 0.88 15.23
C ARG A 131 -0.42 2.14 15.57
N TYR A 132 0.51 2.55 14.70
CA TYR A 132 1.26 3.81 14.87
C TYR A 132 0.43 5.06 14.52
N ASN A 133 -0.62 4.91 13.72
CA ASN A 133 -1.44 6.00 13.19
C ASN A 133 -2.93 5.66 13.29
N PRO A 134 -3.51 5.61 14.51
CA PRO A 134 -4.84 5.06 14.74
C PRO A 134 -6.00 6.00 14.34
N VAL A 135 -5.75 7.31 14.27
CA VAL A 135 -6.79 8.34 14.12
C VAL A 135 -6.90 8.92 12.72
N GLN A 136 -5.94 8.65 11.84
CA GLN A 136 -5.95 9.17 10.48
C GLN A 136 -6.76 8.29 9.54
N ASP A 137 -7.51 8.93 8.66
CA ASP A 137 -7.98 8.33 7.40
C ASP A 137 -6.78 7.82 6.61
N ALA A 138 -6.95 6.80 5.78
CA ALA A 138 -5.90 6.31 4.90
C ALA A 138 -6.38 6.19 3.46
N ILE A 139 -5.49 6.55 2.53
CA ILE A 139 -5.73 6.47 1.09
C ILE A 139 -4.58 5.69 0.45
N MET A 140 -4.95 4.59 -0.21
CA MET A 140 -4.08 3.85 -1.12
C MET A 140 -4.50 4.18 -2.55
N GLU A 141 -3.54 4.49 -3.40
CA GLU A 141 -3.81 4.91 -4.78
C GLU A 141 -3.01 4.10 -5.78
N ASN A 142 -3.66 3.75 -6.88
CA ASN A 142 -3.04 3.20 -8.09
C ASN A 142 -2.29 1.87 -7.85
N LEU A 143 -2.86 0.97 -7.05
CA LEU A 143 -2.45 -0.44 -6.99
C LEU A 143 -3.14 -1.20 -8.14
N PRO A 144 -2.45 -2.04 -8.91
CA PRO A 144 -3.13 -2.88 -9.91
C PRO A 144 -4.18 -3.77 -9.24
N ALA A 145 -5.37 -3.88 -9.83
CA ALA A 145 -6.45 -4.70 -9.24
C ALA A 145 -6.09 -6.20 -9.18
N ALA A 146 -5.23 -6.67 -10.09
CA ALA A 146 -4.70 -8.03 -10.11
C ALA A 146 -3.50 -8.24 -9.16
N ASP A 147 -3.13 -7.22 -8.38
CA ASP A 147 -2.00 -7.32 -7.46
C ASP A 147 -2.39 -8.10 -6.21
N PRO A 148 -1.63 -9.13 -5.81
CA PRO A 148 -1.98 -9.97 -4.66
C PRO A 148 -2.00 -9.19 -3.34
N ARG A 149 -1.33 -8.04 -3.25
CA ARG A 149 -1.39 -7.19 -2.06
C ARG A 149 -2.77 -6.58 -1.86
N TRP A 150 -3.59 -6.48 -2.91
CA TRP A 150 -4.93 -5.90 -2.82
C TRP A 150 -5.80 -6.65 -1.80
N GLU A 151 -5.74 -7.98 -1.78
CA GLU A 151 -6.45 -8.79 -0.78
C GLU A 151 -6.01 -8.44 0.66
N GLY A 152 -4.72 -8.15 0.86
CA GLY A 152 -4.20 -7.71 2.15
C GLY A 152 -4.69 -6.32 2.57
N PHE A 153 -4.85 -5.40 1.62
CA PHE A 153 -5.49 -4.10 1.86
C PHE A 153 -6.97 -4.29 2.22
N GLN A 154 -7.72 -5.10 1.48
CA GLN A 154 -9.13 -5.38 1.76
C GLN A 154 -9.32 -5.99 3.15
N ALA A 155 -8.47 -6.93 3.52
CA ALA A 155 -8.50 -7.56 4.84
C ALA A 155 -8.28 -6.53 5.96
N MET A 156 -7.57 -5.43 5.69
CA MET A 156 -7.32 -4.33 6.63
C MET A 156 -8.39 -3.22 6.58
N GLY A 157 -9.49 -3.43 5.85
CA GLY A 157 -10.63 -2.52 5.78
C GLY A 157 -10.50 -1.42 4.73
N TYR A 158 -9.65 -1.62 3.72
CA TYR A 158 -9.64 -0.76 2.54
C TYR A 158 -10.72 -1.20 1.54
N PHE A 159 -11.45 -0.25 0.99
CA PHE A 159 -12.51 -0.48 -0.01
C PHE A 159 -12.48 0.60 -1.09
#